data_AF-A0A522TD96-F1
#
_entry.id   AF-A0A522TD96-F1
#
_cell.length_a   1.000
_cell.length_b   1.000
_cell.length_c   1.000
_cell.angle_alpha   90.00
_cell.angle_beta   90.00
_cell.angle_gamma   90.00
#
_symmetry.space_group_name_H-M   'P 1'
#
loop_
_entity.id
_entity.type
_entity.pdbx_description
1 polymer ?
#
loop_
_entity_poly.entity_id
_entity_poly.type
_entity_poly.pdbx_seq_one_letter_code
_entity_poly.pdbx_strand_id
1 'polypeptide(L)'
;MKPWTFFLILALAAGGSAQGTLNGKFVLPTGDPVAGGTLLLQLSQAATSGGGNYLAPAQVSCYTSTDGSVVGVPNPQATPAGSAFAGTGTLTAGTYFVSIAYKGPSGTTTIASPPGVFILSQAGELVINPPTLQPVTASGYTVFMGNSPAAETVQGSVTGWASYTQAAPLAAGNAMPTQNTTACTLLFNDQILPTGTWYTVTLQDAHGTTLAGFPRDWYLEGLSANVGALEPLATNPAVLFPMPLLTNPVNSNIPQSIRSGLDLNGFSISQSGNVGPGFFGTFWAGAAPAPGALLASWTPNTNIGIARIDINAQAAGAGGTHGLTITVSDGTTTCTFAGLLIATATASSEPSSGAPNSCVFAAGVPVTVALAADDHTTEPQNLNLGFELLAH
;
A
#
# COMPACT_ATOMS: atom_id res chain seq x y z
N MET A 1 5.66 27.81 -44.78
CA MET A 1 4.83 27.16 -43.74
C MET A 1 5.74 26.22 -42.96
N LYS A 2 6.06 26.56 -41.70
CA LYS A 2 6.95 25.79 -40.81
C LYS A 2 6.06 24.95 -39.88
N PRO A 3 6.25 23.62 -39.75
CA PRO A 3 5.49 22.84 -38.79
C PRO A 3 6.03 23.13 -37.38
N TRP A 4 5.13 23.54 -36.49
CA TRP A 4 5.39 23.67 -35.06
C TRP A 4 5.17 22.30 -34.40
N THR A 5 6.22 21.67 -33.92
CA THR A 5 6.14 20.47 -33.10
C THR A 5 5.80 20.87 -31.67
N PHE A 6 4.56 20.65 -31.24
CA PHE A 6 4.14 20.80 -29.86
C PHE A 6 4.69 19.62 -29.04
N PHE A 7 5.69 19.88 -28.19
CA PHE A 7 6.12 18.93 -27.15
C PHE A 7 5.19 19.09 -25.94
N LEU A 8 4.22 18.18 -25.80
CA LEU A 8 3.41 18.06 -24.59
C LEU A 8 4.25 17.31 -23.54
N ILE A 9 4.87 18.05 -22.62
CA ILE A 9 5.49 17.46 -21.42
C ILE A 9 4.34 17.10 -20.47
N LEU A 10 3.87 15.86 -20.56
CA LEU A 10 2.94 15.29 -19.59
C LEU A 10 3.73 15.06 -18.29
N ALA A 11 3.66 16.01 -17.37
CA ALA A 11 4.16 15.82 -16.01
C ALA A 11 3.27 14.77 -15.32
N LEU A 12 3.64 13.50 -15.44
CA LEU A 12 3.14 12.46 -14.53
C LEU A 12 3.60 12.89 -13.13
N ALA A 13 2.67 13.43 -12.35
CA ALA A 13 2.82 13.48 -10.91
C ALA A 13 2.92 12.02 -10.44
N ALA A 14 4.15 11.55 -10.19
CA ALA A 14 4.39 10.32 -9.50
C ALA A 14 3.78 10.47 -8.10
N GLY A 15 2.52 10.06 -7.94
CA GLY A 15 1.95 9.82 -6.63
C GLY A 15 2.89 8.82 -5.97
N GLY A 16 3.59 9.25 -4.91
CA GLY A 16 4.47 8.38 -4.16
C GLY A 16 3.65 7.17 -3.72
N SER A 17 3.96 6.01 -4.27
CA SER A 17 3.41 4.77 -3.73
C SER A 17 3.82 4.71 -2.26
N ALA A 18 2.86 4.51 -1.37
CA ALA A 18 3.16 4.34 0.05
C ALA A 18 4.12 3.15 0.16
N GLN A 19 5.32 3.34 0.69
CA GLN A 19 6.28 2.24 0.86
C GLN A 19 6.20 1.74 2.30
N GLY A 20 6.16 0.43 2.48
CA GLY A 20 6.31 -0.21 3.78
C GLY A 20 7.76 -0.12 4.25
N THR A 21 7.97 -0.12 5.57
CA THR A 21 9.30 -0.09 6.19
C THR A 21 9.65 -1.44 6.81
N LEU A 22 10.79 -2.01 6.41
CA LEU A 22 11.33 -3.21 7.05
C LEU A 22 12.21 -2.79 8.24
N ASN A 23 11.97 -3.39 9.40
CA ASN A 23 12.70 -3.13 10.64
C ASN A 23 13.08 -4.46 11.33
N GLY A 24 13.73 -4.37 12.50
CA GLY A 24 14.20 -5.52 13.27
C GLY A 24 15.70 -5.74 13.13
N LYS A 25 16.20 -6.88 13.61
CA LYS A 25 17.63 -7.22 13.62
C LYS A 25 17.87 -8.65 13.16
N PHE A 26 18.98 -8.87 12.45
CA PHE A 26 19.50 -10.21 12.17
C PHE A 26 20.62 -10.55 13.14
N VAL A 27 20.52 -11.73 13.73
CA VAL A 27 21.56 -12.31 14.59
C VAL A 27 21.91 -13.71 14.07
N LEU A 28 23.17 -14.09 14.22
CA LEU A 28 23.67 -15.43 13.98
C LEU A 28 23.14 -16.38 15.07
N PRO A 29 23.19 -17.71 14.85
CA PRO A 29 22.82 -18.68 15.89
C PRO A 29 23.62 -18.55 17.19
N THR A 30 24.81 -17.95 17.13
CA THR A 30 25.64 -17.63 18.30
C THR A 30 25.11 -16.45 19.12
N GLY A 31 24.11 -15.72 18.61
CA GLY A 31 23.59 -14.49 19.19
C GLY A 31 24.29 -13.22 18.69
N ASP A 32 25.38 -13.34 17.94
CA ASP A 32 26.12 -12.20 17.39
C ASP A 32 25.33 -11.50 16.29
N PRO A 33 25.36 -10.15 16.19
CA PRO A 33 24.67 -9.46 15.12
C PRO A 33 25.27 -9.80 13.75
N VAL A 34 24.42 -9.95 12.74
CA VAL A 34 24.86 -9.97 11.33
C VAL A 34 25.21 -8.54 10.95
N ALA A 35 26.46 -8.12 11.16
CA ALA A 35 26.90 -6.76 10.89
C ALA A 35 27.33 -6.56 9.42
N GLY A 36 26.91 -5.45 8.81
CA GLY A 36 27.34 -5.07 7.45
C GLY A 36 26.87 -6.00 6.33
N GLY A 37 25.83 -6.80 6.59
CA GLY A 37 25.25 -7.71 5.63
C GLY A 37 24.35 -7.00 4.61
N THR A 38 24.07 -7.70 3.52
CA THR A 38 23.17 -7.24 2.45
C THR A 38 21.95 -8.14 2.38
N LEU A 39 20.77 -7.54 2.49
CA LEU A 39 19.48 -8.18 2.35
C LEU A 39 18.92 -7.88 0.95
N LEU A 40 18.81 -8.90 0.12
CA LEU A 40 18.32 -8.81 -1.24
C LEU A 40 16.90 -9.35 -1.30
N LEU A 41 15.93 -8.49 -1.64
CA LEU A 41 14.52 -8.85 -1.76
C LEU A 41 14.11 -8.81 -3.24
N GLN A 42 13.81 -9.97 -3.81
CA GLN A 42 13.39 -10.10 -5.20
C GLN A 42 11.92 -10.52 -5.25
N LEU A 43 11.09 -9.77 -6.00
CA LEU A 43 9.72 -10.17 -6.26
C LEU A 43 9.68 -11.49 -7.04
N SER A 44 8.80 -12.41 -6.64
CA SER A 44 8.63 -13.73 -7.26
C SER A 44 8.18 -13.67 -8.71
N GLN A 45 7.54 -12.57 -9.11
CA GLN A 45 7.06 -12.31 -10.46
C GLN A 45 6.95 -10.81 -10.74
N ALA A 46 6.75 -10.45 -12.01
CA ALA A 46 6.43 -9.09 -12.38
C ALA A 46 5.07 -8.70 -11.79
N ALA A 47 4.94 -7.43 -11.44
CA ALA A 47 3.77 -6.93 -10.75
C ALA A 47 3.47 -5.46 -11.10
N THR A 48 2.41 -4.90 -10.54
CA THR A 48 1.99 -3.51 -10.71
C THR A 48 1.64 -2.93 -9.35
N SER A 49 1.97 -1.67 -9.11
CA SER A 49 1.59 -0.99 -7.86
C SER A 49 0.32 -0.17 -8.03
N GLY A 50 -0.32 0.19 -6.90
CA GLY A 50 -1.40 1.18 -6.88
C GLY A 50 -1.00 2.45 -7.63
N GLY A 51 -1.69 2.74 -8.74
CA GLY A 51 -1.32 3.80 -9.69
C GLY A 51 -0.89 3.31 -11.08
N GLY A 52 -0.78 2.00 -11.30
CA GLY A 52 -0.57 1.40 -12.63
C GLY A 52 0.88 1.32 -13.08
N ASN A 53 1.85 1.59 -12.19
CA ASN A 53 3.27 1.45 -12.53
C ASN A 53 3.64 -0.03 -12.61
N TYR A 54 4.18 -0.45 -13.77
CA TYR A 54 4.74 -1.78 -13.95
C TYR A 54 6.03 -1.91 -13.13
N LEU A 55 6.02 -2.86 -12.20
CA LEU A 55 7.16 -3.32 -11.44
C LEU A 55 7.67 -4.58 -12.14
N ALA A 56 8.77 -4.45 -12.88
CA ALA A 56 9.57 -5.63 -13.19
C ALA A 56 9.99 -6.31 -11.87
N PRO A 57 10.40 -7.60 -11.87
CA PRO A 57 11.03 -8.24 -10.72
C PRO A 57 12.35 -7.53 -10.36
N ALA A 58 12.23 -6.35 -9.75
CA ALA A 58 13.32 -5.50 -9.36
C ALA A 58 13.76 -5.94 -7.97
N GLN A 59 15.06 -6.16 -7.83
CA GLN A 59 15.66 -6.46 -6.56
C GLN A 59 15.74 -5.18 -5.73
N VAL A 60 15.13 -5.20 -4.55
CA VAL A 60 15.34 -4.16 -3.54
C VAL A 60 16.46 -4.61 -2.61
N SER A 61 17.42 -3.73 -2.36
CA SER A 61 18.52 -4.01 -1.45
C SER A 61 18.35 -3.21 -0.17
N CYS A 62 18.38 -3.93 0.95
CA CYS A 62 18.52 -3.37 2.28
C CYS A 62 19.79 -3.92 2.92
N TYR A 63 20.15 -3.38 4.08
CA TYR A 63 21.44 -3.68 4.71
C TYR A 63 21.27 -3.89 6.20
N THR A 64 22.30 -4.43 6.84
CA THR A 64 22.36 -4.47 8.30
C THR A 64 23.42 -3.51 8.84
N SER A 65 23.08 -2.79 9.91
CA SER A 65 24.01 -1.94 10.65
C SER A 65 24.96 -2.78 11.52
N THR A 66 25.85 -2.12 12.27
CA THR A 66 26.83 -2.77 13.15
C THR A 66 26.21 -3.61 14.26
N ASP A 67 24.98 -3.28 14.67
CA ASP A 67 24.20 -4.02 15.68
C ASP A 67 23.22 -5.03 15.07
N GLY A 68 23.30 -5.27 13.75
CA GLY A 68 22.43 -6.18 13.01
C GLY A 68 21.08 -5.58 12.63
N SER A 69 20.80 -4.32 12.98
CA SER A 69 19.53 -3.66 12.62
C SER A 69 19.37 -3.46 11.12
N VAL A 70 18.16 -3.66 10.61
CA VAL A 70 17.84 -3.45 9.19
C VAL A 70 17.81 -1.95 8.87
N VAL A 71 18.54 -1.56 7.84
CA VAL A 71 18.72 -0.17 7.39
C VAL A 71 18.66 -0.05 5.87
N GLY A 72 18.33 1.14 5.38
CA GLY A 72 18.16 1.41 3.94
C GLY A 72 19.44 1.77 3.18
N VAL A 73 20.45 2.25 3.90
CA VAL A 73 21.76 2.63 3.35
C VAL A 73 22.85 1.94 4.20
N PRO A 74 23.84 1.27 3.59
CA PRO A 74 24.89 0.59 4.35
C PRO A 74 25.80 1.62 5.02
N ASN A 75 26.43 1.24 6.13
CA ASN A 75 27.48 2.08 6.73
C ASN A 75 28.73 2.08 5.83
N PRO A 76 29.40 3.22 5.62
CA PRO A 76 30.67 3.28 4.90
C PRO A 76 31.75 2.49 5.65
N GLN A 77 32.33 1.49 5.01
CA GLN A 77 33.34 0.60 5.61
C GLN A 77 34.78 1.08 5.35
N ALA A 78 35.00 1.82 4.26
CA ALA A 78 36.33 2.29 3.87
C ALA A 78 36.64 3.65 4.50
N THR A 79 37.91 3.86 4.85
CA THR A 79 38.43 5.18 5.24
C THR A 79 38.31 6.17 4.08
N PRO A 80 37.97 7.44 4.33
CA PRO A 80 37.90 8.45 3.28
C PRO A 80 39.25 8.61 2.56
N ALA A 81 39.19 8.72 1.23
CA ALA A 81 40.34 9.07 0.41
C ALA A 81 40.34 10.57 0.11
N GLY A 82 41.52 11.16 -0.05
CA GLY A 82 41.64 12.58 -0.34
C GLY A 82 43.10 13.01 -0.48
N SER A 83 43.29 14.32 -0.59
CA SER A 83 44.59 14.95 -0.74
C SER A 83 44.69 16.19 0.15
N ALA A 84 45.90 16.47 0.63
CA ALA A 84 46.22 17.69 1.37
C ALA A 84 47.05 18.61 0.47
N PHE A 85 46.59 19.86 0.30
CA PHE A 85 47.28 20.86 -0.51
C PHE A 85 47.80 21.98 0.40
N ALA A 86 49.12 22.06 0.47
CA ALA A 86 49.81 23.08 1.24
C ALA A 86 49.85 24.40 0.46
N GLY A 87 49.60 25.53 1.13
CA GLY A 87 49.69 26.87 0.55
C GLY A 87 48.42 27.36 -0.18
N THR A 88 47.36 26.56 -0.25
CA THR A 88 46.04 26.97 -0.80
C THR A 88 44.99 26.94 0.31
N GLY A 89 44.40 28.08 0.67
CA GLY A 89 43.42 28.16 1.77
C GLY A 89 44.02 28.61 3.10
N THR A 90 43.26 28.39 4.16
CA THR A 90 43.48 28.93 5.53
C THR A 90 43.31 27.90 6.63
N LEU A 91 43.03 26.63 6.29
CA LEU A 91 43.03 25.55 7.26
C LEU A 91 44.45 25.41 7.82
N THR A 92 44.58 25.39 9.14
CA THR A 92 45.89 25.46 9.81
C THR A 92 46.74 24.21 9.56
N ALA A 93 48.05 24.32 9.73
CA ALA A 93 48.94 23.15 9.75
C ALA A 93 48.54 22.21 10.89
N GLY A 94 48.61 20.90 10.67
CA GLY A 94 48.27 19.90 11.67
C GLY A 94 47.88 18.54 11.09
N THR A 95 47.58 17.62 11.99
CA THR A 95 47.00 16.32 11.66
C THR A 95 45.49 16.40 11.78
N TYR A 96 44.79 15.92 10.76
CA TYR A 96 43.35 15.89 10.66
C TYR A 96 42.86 14.45 10.53
N PHE A 97 41.89 14.10 11.36
CA PHE A 97 41.13 12.87 11.28
C PHE A 97 39.83 13.18 10.55
N VAL A 98 39.55 12.43 9.49
CA VAL A 98 38.40 12.69 8.62
C VAL A 98 37.57 11.42 8.48
N SER A 99 36.28 11.54 8.75
CA SER A 99 35.30 10.45 8.60
C SER A 99 34.14 10.92 7.71
N ILE A 100 33.43 9.96 7.12
CA ILE A 100 32.23 10.25 6.31
C ILE A 100 31.03 9.45 6.82
N ALA A 101 29.82 9.99 6.64
CA ALA A 101 28.59 9.22 6.77
C ALA A 101 27.75 9.42 5.50
N TYR A 102 27.10 8.37 4.99
CA TYR A 102 26.16 8.56 3.89
C TYR A 102 24.89 9.26 4.38
N LYS A 103 24.32 10.08 3.51
CA LYS A 103 23.05 10.75 3.72
C LYS A 103 21.96 9.95 3.03
N GLY A 104 21.02 9.41 3.80
CA GLY A 104 19.85 8.75 3.27
C GLY A 104 18.85 9.74 2.66
N PRO A 105 17.73 9.24 2.13
CA PRO A 105 16.59 10.07 1.79
C PRO A 105 16.08 10.79 3.05
N SER A 106 15.51 11.99 2.89
CA SER A 106 14.88 12.75 3.99
C SER A 106 15.84 13.20 5.11
N GLY A 107 17.15 13.26 4.86
CA GLY A 107 18.13 13.82 5.80
C GLY A 107 18.59 12.86 6.90
N THR A 108 18.21 11.58 6.83
CA THR A 108 18.75 10.52 7.69
C THR A 108 20.23 10.27 7.41
N THR A 109 20.97 9.74 8.37
CA THR A 109 22.42 9.51 8.26
C THR A 109 22.80 8.10 8.71
N THR A 110 23.83 7.55 8.08
CA THR A 110 24.46 6.30 8.52
C THR A 110 25.41 6.56 9.70
N ILE A 111 25.97 5.49 10.27
CA ILE A 111 27.15 5.60 11.14
C ILE A 111 28.32 6.13 10.30
N ALA A 112 29.24 6.85 10.94
CA ALA A 112 30.45 7.34 10.28
C ALA A 112 31.44 6.20 9.97
N SER A 113 32.23 6.39 8.92
CA SER A 113 33.32 5.49 8.54
C SER A 113 34.44 5.47 9.57
N PRO A 114 35.35 4.48 9.51
CA PRO A 114 36.67 4.62 10.13
C PRO A 114 37.37 5.92 9.65
N PRO A 115 38.14 6.60 10.53
CA PRO A 115 38.78 7.85 10.17
C PRO A 115 39.99 7.65 9.26
N GLY A 116 40.10 8.48 8.23
CA GLY A 116 41.34 8.69 7.46
C GLY A 116 42.20 9.78 8.10
N VAL A 117 43.52 9.67 7.95
CA VAL A 117 44.48 10.63 8.52
C VAL A 117 45.11 11.46 7.41
N PHE A 118 45.02 12.78 7.57
CA PHE A 118 45.58 13.76 6.64
C PHE A 118 46.52 14.70 7.38
N ILE A 119 47.67 15.00 6.78
CA ILE A 119 48.68 15.86 7.40
C ILE A 119 48.89 17.08 6.52
N LEU A 120 48.70 18.26 7.09
CA LEU A 120 49.06 19.54 6.50
C LEU A 120 50.31 20.09 7.21
N SER A 121 51.42 20.17 6.48
CA SER A 121 52.68 20.69 7.00
C SER A 121 52.70 22.21 7.16
N GLN A 122 51.82 22.93 6.45
CA GLN A 122 51.60 24.37 6.53
C GLN A 122 50.11 24.66 6.30
N ALA A 123 49.68 25.92 6.47
CA ALA A 123 48.31 26.30 6.18
C ALA A 123 47.93 25.96 4.73
N GLY A 124 46.71 25.46 4.52
CA GLY A 124 46.30 24.87 3.26
C GLY A 124 44.82 24.48 3.22
N GLU A 125 44.52 23.43 2.45
CA GLU A 125 43.19 22.86 2.31
C GLU A 125 43.26 21.33 2.17
N LEU A 126 42.17 20.66 2.55
CA LEU A 126 41.96 19.24 2.33
C LEU A 126 40.88 19.04 1.28
N VAL A 127 41.13 18.17 0.31
CA VAL A 127 40.11 17.73 -0.67
C VAL A 127 39.79 16.27 -0.40
N ILE A 128 38.55 16.00 -0.03
CA ILE A 128 38.02 14.67 0.23
C ILE A 128 37.32 14.20 -1.03
N ASN A 129 37.76 13.07 -1.57
CA ASN A 129 37.18 12.45 -2.76
C ASN A 129 35.85 11.79 -2.41
N PRO A 130 34.92 11.68 -3.37
CA PRO A 130 33.70 10.92 -3.15
C PRO A 130 34.03 9.47 -2.80
N PRO A 131 33.21 8.82 -1.96
CA PRO A 131 33.42 7.43 -1.59
C PRO A 131 33.37 6.51 -2.82
N THR A 132 34.21 5.49 -2.86
CA THR A 132 34.25 4.53 -3.98
C THR A 132 32.97 3.72 -4.07
N LEU A 133 32.43 3.29 -2.93
CA LEU A 133 31.10 2.68 -2.85
C LEU A 133 30.05 3.81 -2.75
N GLN A 134 29.11 3.82 -3.67
CA GLN A 134 28.06 4.83 -3.77
C GLN A 134 26.70 4.13 -3.76
N PRO A 135 26.09 3.91 -2.59
CA PRO A 135 24.79 3.24 -2.50
C PRO A 135 23.73 4.03 -3.28
N VAL A 136 22.95 3.34 -4.12
CA VAL A 136 21.91 3.97 -4.96
C VAL A 136 20.84 4.68 -4.12
N THR A 137 20.62 4.22 -2.89
CA THR A 137 19.66 4.79 -1.93
C THR A 137 20.21 5.99 -1.16
N ALA A 138 21.50 6.31 -1.28
CA ALA A 138 22.10 7.49 -0.65
C ALA A 138 21.96 8.74 -1.55
N SER A 139 21.64 9.88 -0.94
CA SER A 139 21.54 11.18 -1.62
C SER A 139 22.86 11.96 -1.63
N GLY A 140 23.89 11.47 -0.94
CA GLY A 140 25.21 12.06 -0.83
C GLY A 140 25.92 11.63 0.45
N TYR A 141 26.83 12.46 0.96
CA TYR A 141 27.61 12.16 2.16
C TYR A 141 27.93 13.41 3.00
N THR A 142 28.11 13.22 4.30
CA THR A 142 28.51 14.26 5.27
C THR A 142 29.96 14.02 5.68
N VAL A 143 30.76 15.08 5.76
CA VAL A 143 32.18 15.04 6.11
C VAL A 143 32.36 15.54 7.54
N PHE A 144 33.04 14.74 8.34
CA PHE A 144 33.41 15.03 9.72
C PHE A 144 34.92 15.18 9.79
N MET A 145 35.40 16.22 10.46
CA MET A 145 36.83 16.43 10.68
C MET A 145 37.12 16.83 12.11
N GLY A 146 38.28 16.43 12.60
CA GLY A 146 38.80 16.83 13.91
C GLY A 146 40.32 16.76 13.97
N ASN A 147 40.91 17.40 14.98
CA ASN A 147 42.36 17.35 15.25
C ASN A 147 42.74 16.24 16.24
N SER A 148 41.76 15.50 16.74
CA SER A 148 41.94 14.34 17.61
C SER A 148 41.02 13.21 17.15
N PRO A 149 41.47 11.95 17.27
CA PRO A 149 40.66 10.81 16.85
C PRO A 149 39.37 10.74 17.69
N ALA A 150 38.27 10.33 17.05
CA ALA A 150 36.95 10.18 17.66
C ALA A 150 36.29 11.46 18.21
N ALA A 151 36.85 12.64 17.92
CA ALA A 151 36.25 13.94 18.25
C ALA A 151 35.90 14.75 17.00
N GLU A 152 35.76 14.08 15.86
CA GLU A 152 35.42 14.70 14.59
C GLU A 152 34.00 15.28 14.64
N THR A 153 33.83 16.49 14.09
CA THR A 153 32.53 17.16 14.00
C THR A 153 32.22 17.54 12.55
N VAL A 154 30.94 17.68 12.23
CA VAL A 154 30.48 18.03 10.87
C VAL A 154 31.17 19.30 10.39
N GLN A 155 31.81 19.22 9.22
CA GLN A 155 32.32 20.39 8.51
C GLN A 155 31.45 20.76 7.30
N GLY A 156 30.77 19.76 6.71
CA GLY A 156 29.85 20.01 5.60
C GLY A 156 29.23 18.75 5.06
N SER A 157 28.37 18.91 4.05
CA SER A 157 27.73 17.80 3.34
C SER A 157 27.73 18.03 1.84
N VAL A 158 27.90 16.96 1.09
CA VAL A 158 27.79 16.94 -0.36
C VAL A 158 26.49 16.27 -0.76
N THR A 159 25.74 16.90 -1.67
CA THR A 159 24.61 16.26 -2.36
C THR A 159 25.13 15.67 -3.68
N GLY A 160 24.78 14.42 -3.98
CA GLY A 160 25.43 13.66 -5.04
C GLY A 160 26.84 13.20 -4.66
N TRP A 161 27.71 13.05 -5.66
CA TRP A 161 29.02 12.40 -5.51
C TRP A 161 30.19 13.27 -6.00
N ALA A 162 30.15 14.57 -5.68
CA ALA A 162 31.28 15.47 -5.91
C ALA A 162 32.32 15.36 -4.79
N SER A 163 33.53 15.88 -4.99
CA SER A 163 34.53 16.05 -3.92
C SER A 163 34.14 17.18 -2.97
N TYR A 164 34.57 17.07 -1.72
CA TYR A 164 34.42 18.11 -0.69
C TYR A 164 35.75 18.80 -0.40
N THR A 165 35.80 20.12 -0.34
CA THR A 165 37.01 20.88 -0.03
C THR A 165 36.87 21.63 1.28
N GLN A 166 37.78 21.37 2.23
CA GLN A 166 37.94 22.10 3.47
C GLN A 166 39.14 23.05 3.37
N ALA A 167 38.87 24.33 3.08
CA ALA A 167 39.91 25.37 2.98
C ALA A 167 39.90 26.37 4.15
N ALA A 168 38.90 26.31 5.04
CA ALA A 168 38.79 27.18 6.20
C ALA A 168 39.17 26.43 7.50
N PRO A 169 39.50 27.13 8.60
CA PRO A 169 39.62 26.50 9.91
C PRO A 169 38.39 25.65 10.27
N LEU A 170 38.59 24.58 11.03
CA LEU A 170 37.49 23.72 11.44
C LEU A 170 36.47 24.52 12.27
N ALA A 171 35.20 24.35 11.94
CA ALA A 171 34.10 24.90 12.71
C ALA A 171 33.60 23.87 13.74
N ALA A 172 33.06 24.37 14.86
CA ALA A 172 32.32 23.52 15.78
C ALA A 172 31.02 23.06 15.10
N GLY A 173 30.92 21.75 14.85
CA GLY A 173 29.75 21.12 14.25
C GLY A 173 29.08 20.11 15.17
N ASN A 174 28.06 19.43 14.63
CA ASN A 174 27.46 18.29 15.30
C ASN A 174 28.45 17.12 15.37
N ALA A 175 28.35 16.30 16.42
CA ALA A 175 29.13 15.08 16.56
C ALA A 175 28.77 14.04 15.48
N MET A 176 29.66 13.07 15.27
CA MET A 176 29.40 11.92 14.39
C MET A 176 28.17 11.12 14.84
N PRO A 177 27.30 10.67 13.91
CA PRO A 177 26.21 9.77 14.23
C PRO A 177 26.73 8.44 14.78
N THR A 178 26.14 8.00 15.90
CA THR A 178 26.44 6.70 16.53
C THR A 178 25.45 5.59 16.12
N GLN A 179 24.40 5.95 15.38
CA GLN A 179 23.38 5.03 14.90
C GLN A 179 23.08 5.31 13.43
N ASN A 180 22.73 4.26 12.69
CA ASN A 180 22.24 4.37 11.33
C ASN A 180 20.71 4.47 11.39
N THR A 181 20.17 5.63 11.02
CA THR A 181 18.73 5.91 11.09
C THR A 181 18.05 5.81 9.72
N THR A 182 18.72 5.23 8.72
CA THR A 182 18.17 5.11 7.37
C THR A 182 17.16 3.97 7.31
N ALA A 183 15.97 4.23 6.78
CA ALA A 183 14.90 3.23 6.69
C ALA A 183 15.05 2.36 5.43
N CYS A 184 14.91 1.03 5.59
CA CYS A 184 14.72 0.11 4.47
C CYS A 184 13.26 0.19 4.01
N THR A 185 13.00 0.84 2.87
CA THR A 185 11.66 1.01 2.34
C THR A 185 11.47 0.24 1.04
N LEU A 186 10.33 -0.42 0.92
CA LEU A 186 9.93 -1.17 -0.26
C LEU A 186 8.41 -1.23 -0.35
N LEU A 187 7.88 -1.59 -1.51
CA LEU A 187 6.46 -1.87 -1.65
C LEU A 187 6.13 -3.19 -0.96
N PHE A 188 5.02 -3.22 -0.22
CA PHE A 188 4.57 -4.44 0.43
C PHE A 188 3.55 -5.17 -0.45
N ASN A 189 3.34 -6.45 -0.20
CA ASN A 189 2.59 -7.35 -1.07
C ASN A 189 1.11 -7.00 -1.19
N ASP A 190 0.55 -6.31 -0.19
CA ASP A 190 -0.82 -5.76 -0.20
C ASP A 190 -0.99 -4.52 -1.10
N GLN A 191 0.11 -3.94 -1.58
CA GLN A 191 0.14 -2.79 -2.49
C GLN A 191 0.47 -3.19 -3.93
N ILE A 192 0.69 -4.48 -4.17
CA ILE A 192 1.22 -5.04 -5.40
C ILE A 192 0.21 -6.01 -6.02
N LEU A 193 -0.02 -5.91 -7.32
CA LEU A 193 -0.87 -6.80 -8.12
C LEU A 193 -0.04 -7.54 -9.18
N PRO A 194 -0.27 -8.85 -9.41
CA PRO A 194 -1.37 -9.64 -8.86
C PRO A 194 -1.15 -10.05 -7.40
N THR A 195 -2.26 -10.29 -6.70
CA THR A 195 -2.26 -10.87 -5.36
C THR A 195 -1.56 -12.22 -5.34
N GLY A 196 -0.91 -12.57 -4.24
CA GLY A 196 -0.11 -13.79 -4.14
C GLY A 196 1.30 -13.66 -4.73
N THR A 197 1.76 -12.44 -5.02
CA THR A 197 3.19 -12.17 -5.22
C THR A 197 3.90 -12.17 -3.86
N TRP A 198 5.14 -12.67 -3.77
CA TRP A 198 5.97 -12.66 -2.55
C TRP A 198 7.40 -12.19 -2.85
N TYR A 199 8.19 -11.98 -1.80
CA TYR A 199 9.62 -11.68 -1.92
C TYR A 199 10.44 -12.94 -1.64
N THR A 200 11.28 -13.35 -2.59
CA THR A 200 12.39 -14.26 -2.32
C THR A 200 13.56 -13.45 -1.76
N VAL A 201 13.89 -13.70 -0.50
CA VAL A 201 14.84 -12.92 0.26
C VAL A 201 16.13 -13.70 0.45
N THR A 202 17.26 -13.07 0.11
CA THR A 202 18.61 -13.61 0.35
C THR A 202 19.34 -12.68 1.30
N LEU A 203 19.91 -13.22 2.38
CA LEU A 203 20.76 -12.48 3.29
C LEU A 203 22.22 -12.91 3.08
N GLN A 204 23.08 -11.94 2.79
CA GLN A 204 24.52 -12.11 2.65
C GLN A 204 25.26 -11.42 3.79
N ASP A 205 26.39 -11.99 4.21
CA ASP A 205 27.31 -11.34 5.14
C ASP A 205 28.07 -10.16 4.48
N ALA A 206 28.94 -9.51 5.25
CA ALA A 206 29.76 -8.40 4.76
C ALA A 206 30.75 -8.78 3.64
N HIS A 207 30.99 -10.08 3.42
CA HIS A 207 31.86 -10.61 2.37
C HIS A 207 31.07 -11.08 1.13
N GLY A 208 29.75 -10.94 1.13
CA GLY A 208 28.87 -11.40 0.05
C GLY A 208 28.52 -12.89 0.12
N THR A 209 28.87 -13.58 1.20
CA THR A 209 28.51 -14.99 1.39
C THR A 209 27.08 -15.10 1.87
N THR A 210 26.24 -15.86 1.16
CA THR A 210 24.87 -16.13 1.61
C THR A 210 24.86 -16.88 2.93
N LEU A 211 24.13 -16.36 3.92
CA LEU A 211 23.99 -16.98 5.22
C LEU A 211 23.08 -18.22 5.16
N ALA A 212 23.42 -19.24 5.94
CA ALA A 212 22.63 -20.47 6.02
C ALA A 212 21.19 -20.18 6.51
N GLY A 213 20.22 -20.90 5.94
CA GLY A 213 18.81 -20.66 6.20
C GLY A 213 18.18 -19.57 5.32
N PHE A 214 18.94 -19.02 4.37
CA PHE A 214 18.46 -18.20 3.25
C PHE A 214 18.84 -18.90 1.91
N PRO A 215 18.07 -18.70 0.83
CA PRO A 215 16.93 -17.79 0.71
C PRO A 215 15.66 -18.23 1.46
N ARG A 216 14.78 -17.27 1.77
CA ARG A 216 13.44 -17.48 2.35
C ARG A 216 12.40 -16.68 1.58
N ASP A 217 11.20 -17.21 1.45
CA ASP A 217 10.08 -16.50 0.84
C ASP A 217 9.28 -15.76 1.92
N TRP A 218 9.08 -14.45 1.75
CA TRP A 218 8.35 -13.58 2.68
C TRP A 218 7.14 -12.94 2.01
N TYR A 219 6.04 -12.91 2.75
CA TYR A 219 4.89 -12.06 2.49
C TYR A 219 4.93 -10.88 3.46
N LEU A 220 4.97 -9.67 2.94
CA LEU A 220 5.04 -8.42 3.70
C LEU A 220 3.74 -7.64 3.49
N GLU A 221 3.11 -7.18 4.56
CA GLU A 221 1.83 -6.45 4.50
C GLU A 221 1.79 -5.29 5.51
N GLY A 222 0.96 -4.28 5.23
CA GLY A 222 0.82 -3.10 6.07
C GLY A 222 1.91 -2.03 5.86
N LEU A 223 2.14 -1.20 6.89
CA LEU A 223 3.08 -0.06 6.81
C LEU A 223 4.48 -0.39 7.32
N SER A 224 4.63 -1.47 8.10
CA SER A 224 5.92 -1.88 8.64
C SER A 224 5.95 -3.37 8.94
N ALA A 225 7.09 -4.01 8.68
CA ALA A 225 7.33 -5.42 8.98
C ALA A 225 8.60 -5.58 9.80
N ASN A 226 8.57 -6.47 10.81
CA ASN A 226 9.73 -6.77 11.65
C ASN A 226 10.32 -8.13 11.29
N VAL A 227 11.57 -8.16 10.83
CA VAL A 227 12.25 -9.39 10.39
C VAL A 227 12.35 -10.47 11.47
N GLY A 228 12.33 -10.09 12.75
CA GLY A 228 12.35 -11.03 13.88
C GLY A 228 10.99 -11.69 14.16
N ALA A 229 9.91 -11.17 13.57
CA ALA A 229 8.55 -11.68 13.69
C ALA A 229 7.99 -12.18 12.35
N LEU A 230 8.78 -12.14 11.27
CA LEU A 230 8.36 -12.66 9.97
C LEU A 230 8.34 -14.18 10.00
N GLU A 231 7.16 -14.74 9.72
CA GLU A 231 7.03 -16.15 9.42
C GLU A 231 7.32 -16.36 7.92
N PRO A 232 8.36 -17.12 7.55
CA PRO A 232 8.59 -17.43 6.15
C PRO A 232 7.41 -18.23 5.60
N LEU A 233 7.02 -17.94 4.36
CA LEU A 233 6.13 -18.79 3.57
C LEU A 233 6.83 -20.16 3.46
N ALA A 234 6.39 -21.11 4.26
CA ALA A 234 6.92 -22.47 4.22
C ALA A 234 6.74 -23.00 2.80
N THR A 235 7.83 -23.34 2.13
CA THR A 235 7.83 -23.71 0.71
C THR A 235 6.81 -24.81 0.40
N ASN A 236 6.06 -24.56 -0.68
CA ASN A 236 5.02 -25.32 -1.38
C ASN A 236 4.46 -26.66 -0.79
N PRO A 237 3.13 -26.78 -0.59
CA PRO A 237 2.17 -25.68 -0.62
C PRO A 237 2.26 -24.97 0.72
N ALA A 238 2.76 -23.75 0.70
CA ALA A 238 2.39 -22.79 1.72
C ALA A 238 0.86 -22.75 1.68
N VAL A 239 0.20 -23.29 2.69
CA VAL A 239 -1.25 -23.11 2.84
C VAL A 239 -1.42 -21.63 3.16
N LEU A 240 -1.55 -20.82 2.10
CA LEU A 240 -2.11 -19.49 2.23
C LEU A 240 -3.55 -19.72 2.68
N PHE A 241 -3.81 -19.53 3.96
CA PHE A 241 -5.18 -19.30 4.40
C PHE A 241 -5.71 -18.12 3.60
N PRO A 242 -6.99 -18.12 3.18
CA PRO A 242 -7.58 -17.01 2.45
C PRO A 242 -7.31 -15.72 3.22
N MET A 243 -6.40 -14.90 2.70
CA MET A 243 -6.15 -13.57 3.24
C MET A 243 -7.47 -12.80 3.14
N PRO A 244 -7.86 -12.05 4.18
CA PRO A 244 -9.07 -11.27 4.11
C PRO A 244 -8.96 -10.30 2.92
N LEU A 245 -9.83 -10.48 1.93
CA LEU A 245 -9.97 -9.62 0.74
C LEU A 245 -10.24 -8.15 1.09
N LEU A 246 -10.57 -7.91 2.37
CA LEU A 246 -10.84 -6.63 2.99
C LEU A 246 -9.88 -6.47 4.16
N THR A 247 -8.72 -5.83 3.94
CA THR A 247 -7.88 -5.39 5.05
C THR A 247 -8.62 -4.29 5.81
N ASN A 248 -8.54 -4.23 7.13
CA ASN A 248 -9.17 -3.14 7.88
C ASN A 248 -8.44 -1.82 7.53
N PRO A 249 -9.04 -0.86 6.79
CA PRO A 249 -8.35 0.40 6.53
C PRO A 249 -8.04 1.09 7.86
N VAL A 250 -6.86 1.71 7.96
CA VAL A 250 -6.31 2.34 9.19
C VAL A 250 -7.25 3.44 9.75
N ASN A 251 -8.26 3.82 8.97
CA ASN A 251 -9.39 4.66 9.30
C ASN A 251 -10.69 3.95 8.88
N SER A 252 -11.61 3.78 9.82
CA SER A 252 -12.92 3.12 9.63
C SER A 252 -13.87 3.80 8.62
N ASN A 253 -13.41 4.83 7.90
CA ASN A 253 -14.21 5.67 7.00
C ASN A 253 -13.73 5.66 5.54
N ILE A 254 -12.73 4.86 5.15
CA ILE A 254 -12.35 4.72 3.72
C ILE A 254 -13.17 3.59 3.08
N PRO A 255 -13.95 3.88 2.02
CA PRO A 255 -14.69 2.85 1.30
C PRO A 255 -13.73 1.90 0.57
N GLN A 256 -13.93 0.59 0.74
CA GLN A 256 -13.29 -0.44 -0.06
C GLN A 256 -14.21 -0.84 -1.21
N SER A 257 -13.65 -1.02 -2.40
CA SER A 257 -14.40 -1.47 -3.57
C SER A 257 -13.81 -2.75 -4.12
N ILE A 258 -14.66 -3.75 -4.36
CA ILE A 258 -14.32 -4.96 -5.10
C ILE A 258 -14.84 -4.74 -6.53
N ARG A 259 -13.95 -4.75 -7.52
CA ARG A 259 -14.29 -4.49 -8.93
C ARG A 259 -14.80 -5.74 -9.68
N SER A 260 -14.99 -6.84 -8.98
CA SER A 260 -15.48 -8.12 -9.50
C SER A 260 -16.68 -8.61 -8.69
N GLY A 261 -17.41 -9.60 -9.22
CA GLY A 261 -18.44 -10.30 -8.43
C GLY A 261 -17.84 -10.91 -7.17
N LEU A 262 -18.49 -10.68 -6.03
CA LEU A 262 -18.18 -11.31 -4.75
C LEU A 262 -19.09 -12.52 -4.59
N ASP A 263 -18.53 -13.73 -4.69
CA ASP A 263 -19.25 -14.97 -4.39
C ASP A 263 -18.90 -15.44 -2.97
N LEU A 264 -19.92 -15.52 -2.12
CA LEU A 264 -19.78 -15.93 -0.72
C LEU A 264 -20.08 -17.41 -0.51
N ASN A 265 -20.39 -18.20 -1.54
CA ASN A 265 -20.65 -19.65 -1.43
C ASN A 265 -21.60 -20.03 -0.28
N GLY A 266 -22.61 -19.19 0.01
CA GLY A 266 -23.58 -19.39 1.08
C GLY A 266 -23.18 -18.88 2.47
N PHE A 267 -22.00 -18.27 2.64
CA PHE A 267 -21.61 -17.61 3.88
C PHE A 267 -22.28 -16.24 4.03
N SER A 268 -22.77 -15.93 5.23
CA SER A 268 -23.41 -14.65 5.55
C SER A 268 -22.40 -13.53 5.83
N ILE A 269 -22.68 -12.31 5.37
CA ILE A 269 -21.95 -11.10 5.78
C ILE A 269 -22.41 -10.68 7.19
N SER A 270 -21.52 -10.68 8.17
CA SER A 270 -21.78 -10.10 9.49
C SER A 270 -21.71 -8.57 9.43
N GLN A 271 -22.54 -7.85 10.20
CA GLN A 271 -22.61 -6.38 10.16
C GLN A 271 -22.91 -5.81 8.78
N SER A 272 -23.73 -6.51 7.99
CA SER A 272 -24.24 -6.04 6.69
C SER A 272 -24.94 -4.68 6.75
N GLY A 273 -25.35 -4.24 7.94
CA GLY A 273 -25.82 -2.89 8.20
C GLY A 273 -24.85 -1.79 7.75
N ASN A 274 -23.54 -2.04 7.61
CA ASN A 274 -22.57 -1.06 7.11
C ASN A 274 -22.28 -1.18 5.60
N VAL A 275 -22.93 -2.10 4.88
CA VAL A 275 -22.90 -2.11 3.42
C VAL A 275 -23.80 -0.96 2.98
N GLY A 276 -23.19 0.10 2.46
CA GLY A 276 -23.91 1.30 2.04
C GLY A 276 -25.06 1.00 1.06
N PRO A 277 -26.02 1.93 0.92
CA PRO A 277 -27.34 1.67 0.30
C PRO A 277 -27.30 1.40 -1.21
N GLY A 278 -26.13 1.17 -1.83
CA GLY A 278 -25.95 1.21 -3.28
C GLY A 278 -26.96 0.38 -4.07
N PHE A 279 -27.19 -0.88 -3.69
CA PHE A 279 -28.18 -1.75 -4.32
C PHE A 279 -28.55 -2.88 -3.37
N PHE A 280 -29.85 -3.16 -3.19
CA PHE A 280 -30.31 -4.43 -2.64
C PHE A 280 -31.15 -5.15 -3.71
N GLY A 281 -30.96 -6.46 -3.81
CA GLY A 281 -31.74 -7.31 -4.71
C GLY A 281 -32.30 -8.49 -3.96
N THR A 282 -33.52 -8.92 -4.31
CA THR A 282 -34.06 -10.21 -3.87
C THR A 282 -34.35 -11.08 -5.09
N PHE A 283 -34.03 -12.36 -4.95
CA PHE A 283 -34.23 -13.36 -5.99
C PHE A 283 -35.14 -14.47 -5.46
N TRP A 284 -36.19 -14.76 -6.21
CA TRP A 284 -37.07 -15.88 -5.96
C TRP A 284 -36.95 -16.90 -7.08
N ALA A 285 -36.78 -18.17 -6.71
CA ALA A 285 -36.79 -19.30 -7.63
C ALA A 285 -38.01 -20.20 -7.35
N GLY A 286 -38.72 -20.56 -8.41
CA GLY A 286 -39.96 -21.33 -8.37
C GLY A 286 -41.21 -20.47 -8.59
N ALA A 287 -42.39 -21.09 -8.45
CA ALA A 287 -43.69 -20.42 -8.49
C ALA A 287 -43.70 -19.16 -7.62
N ALA A 288 -44.19 -18.05 -8.16
CA ALA A 288 -44.38 -16.83 -7.39
C ALA A 288 -45.29 -17.12 -6.19
N PRO A 289 -44.98 -16.60 -4.98
CA PRO A 289 -45.80 -16.86 -3.81
C PRO A 289 -47.14 -16.10 -3.90
N ALA A 290 -48.16 -16.58 -3.19
CA ALA A 290 -49.50 -15.97 -3.19
C ALA A 290 -49.49 -14.47 -2.82
N PRO A 291 -50.49 -13.67 -3.23
CA PRO A 291 -50.56 -12.26 -2.84
C PRO A 291 -50.62 -12.15 -1.31
N GLY A 292 -49.91 -11.19 -0.76
CA GLY A 292 -49.68 -11.02 0.67
C GLY A 292 -48.41 -11.71 1.18
N ALA A 293 -47.69 -12.46 0.35
CA ALA A 293 -46.44 -13.08 0.75
C ALA A 293 -45.31 -12.05 0.96
N LEU A 294 -44.61 -12.19 2.08
CA LEU A 294 -43.38 -11.47 2.37
C LEU A 294 -42.25 -12.02 1.50
N LEU A 295 -41.68 -11.16 0.66
CA LEU A 295 -40.57 -11.50 -0.23
C LEU A 295 -39.21 -11.22 0.42
N ALA A 296 -39.11 -10.14 1.18
CA ALA A 296 -37.89 -9.76 1.88
C ALA A 296 -38.19 -8.86 3.08
N SER A 297 -37.30 -8.84 4.06
CA SER A 297 -37.28 -7.83 5.11
C SER A 297 -35.84 -7.42 5.42
N TRP A 298 -35.63 -6.13 5.64
CA TRP A 298 -34.36 -5.58 6.07
C TRP A 298 -34.58 -4.39 7.00
N THR A 299 -33.57 -4.05 7.81
CA THR A 299 -33.60 -2.86 8.66
C THR A 299 -32.49 -1.92 8.20
N PRO A 300 -32.78 -0.78 7.56
CA PRO A 300 -31.77 0.13 7.08
C PRO A 300 -31.07 0.79 8.28
N ASN A 301 -29.76 1.02 8.18
CA ASN A 301 -28.96 1.69 9.21
C ASN A 301 -28.99 3.23 9.11
N THR A 302 -29.56 3.74 8.02
CA THR A 302 -29.68 5.17 7.66
C THR A 302 -31.05 5.38 7.04
N ASN A 303 -31.49 6.63 6.90
CA ASN A 303 -32.73 6.89 6.18
C ASN A 303 -32.52 6.58 4.71
N ILE A 304 -33.46 5.85 4.12
CA ILE A 304 -33.37 5.42 2.72
C ILE A 304 -34.60 5.86 1.95
N GLY A 305 -34.42 6.28 0.71
CA GLY A 305 -35.47 6.56 -0.25
C GLY A 305 -35.40 5.55 -1.39
N ILE A 306 -36.52 5.00 -1.84
CA ILE A 306 -36.52 4.12 -3.02
C ILE A 306 -36.67 5.00 -4.26
N ALA A 307 -35.60 5.10 -5.07
CA ALA A 307 -35.63 5.82 -6.34
C ALA A 307 -36.35 5.01 -7.42
N ARG A 308 -36.04 3.72 -7.50
CA ARG A 308 -36.47 2.85 -8.60
C ARG A 308 -36.52 1.39 -8.16
N ILE A 309 -37.47 0.65 -8.72
CA ILE A 309 -37.49 -0.81 -8.67
C ILE A 309 -37.38 -1.35 -10.09
N ASP A 310 -36.43 -2.26 -10.29
CA ASP A 310 -36.28 -3.06 -11.50
C ASP A 310 -36.80 -4.47 -11.24
N ILE A 311 -37.73 -4.91 -12.07
CA ILE A 311 -38.30 -6.26 -12.00
C ILE A 311 -37.92 -7.01 -13.26
N ASN A 312 -37.20 -8.12 -13.08
CA ASN A 312 -36.76 -8.99 -14.16
C ASN A 312 -37.23 -10.43 -13.90
N ALA A 313 -38.11 -10.95 -14.77
CA ALA A 313 -38.55 -12.34 -14.72
C ALA A 313 -37.69 -13.21 -15.65
N GLN A 314 -36.99 -14.21 -15.09
CA GLN A 314 -36.13 -15.10 -15.87
C GLN A 314 -36.85 -16.42 -16.18
N ALA A 315 -37.00 -16.69 -17.48
CA ALA A 315 -37.59 -17.87 -18.14
C ALA A 315 -39.12 -17.90 -18.31
N ALA A 316 -39.54 -18.38 -19.47
CA ALA A 316 -40.93 -18.47 -19.90
C ALA A 316 -41.66 -19.65 -19.22
N GLY A 317 -42.44 -19.35 -18.18
CA GLY A 317 -43.81 -19.86 -18.15
C GLY A 317 -44.61 -19.10 -19.22
N ALA A 318 -45.62 -19.71 -19.84
CA ALA A 318 -46.34 -19.13 -20.97
C ALA A 318 -47.29 -17.95 -20.63
N GLY A 319 -46.88 -17.04 -19.75
CA GLY A 319 -47.53 -15.75 -19.59
C GLY A 319 -46.75 -14.78 -18.72
N GLY A 320 -47.01 -13.50 -18.95
CA GLY A 320 -46.59 -12.43 -18.06
C GLY A 320 -47.60 -12.31 -16.92
N THR A 321 -47.13 -11.95 -15.73
CA THR A 321 -48.00 -11.59 -14.61
C THR A 321 -48.59 -10.21 -14.88
N HIS A 322 -49.80 -10.15 -15.43
CA HIS A 322 -50.48 -8.88 -15.59
C HIS A 322 -50.92 -8.41 -14.20
N GLY A 323 -50.44 -7.22 -13.79
CA GLY A 323 -50.83 -6.61 -12.53
C GLY A 323 -50.00 -7.02 -11.31
N LEU A 324 -48.81 -7.59 -11.51
CA LEU A 324 -47.85 -7.79 -10.41
C LEU A 324 -47.61 -6.47 -9.70
N THR A 325 -47.92 -6.43 -8.42
CA THR A 325 -47.77 -5.23 -7.59
C THR A 325 -46.86 -5.55 -6.42
N ILE A 326 -45.79 -4.78 -6.25
CA ILE A 326 -44.88 -4.88 -5.12
C ILE A 326 -45.21 -3.77 -4.13
N THR A 327 -45.34 -4.14 -2.87
CA THR A 327 -45.42 -3.18 -1.76
C THR A 327 -44.14 -3.18 -0.99
N VAL A 328 -43.67 -1.99 -0.63
CA VAL A 328 -42.59 -1.80 0.33
C VAL A 328 -43.15 -1.04 1.52
N SER A 329 -43.02 -1.59 2.73
CA SER A 329 -43.63 -1.00 3.93
C SER A 329 -42.79 -1.19 5.18
N ASP A 330 -42.78 -0.19 6.06
CA ASP A 330 -42.27 -0.29 7.43
C ASP A 330 -43.40 -0.40 8.49
N GLY A 331 -44.64 -0.57 8.04
CA GLY A 331 -45.85 -0.57 8.87
C GLY A 331 -46.47 0.82 9.09
N THR A 332 -45.74 1.90 8.81
CA THR A 332 -46.24 3.30 8.86
C THR A 332 -46.27 3.96 7.49
N THR A 333 -45.23 3.75 6.70
CA THR A 333 -45.10 4.20 5.31
C THR A 333 -45.24 2.99 4.41
N THR A 334 -46.07 3.09 3.37
CA THR A 334 -46.23 2.03 2.37
C THR A 334 -46.17 2.62 0.98
N CYS A 335 -45.30 2.07 0.16
CA CYS A 335 -45.15 2.41 -1.24
C CYS A 335 -45.57 1.23 -2.10
N THR A 336 -46.30 1.51 -3.17
CA THR A 336 -46.80 0.48 -4.07
C THR A 336 -46.25 0.72 -5.48
N PHE A 337 -45.70 -0.32 -6.07
CA PHE A 337 -45.07 -0.29 -7.38
C PHE A 337 -45.76 -1.33 -8.26
N ALA A 338 -46.41 -0.88 -9.33
CA ALA A 338 -47.07 -1.76 -10.28
C ALA A 338 -46.07 -2.17 -11.36
N GLY A 339 -45.64 -3.43 -11.37
CA GLY A 339 -44.79 -3.97 -12.44
C GLY A 339 -45.64 -4.36 -13.64
N LEU A 340 -45.53 -3.62 -14.75
CA LEU A 340 -46.06 -4.06 -16.04
C LEU A 340 -45.08 -5.05 -16.69
N LEU A 341 -45.20 -6.34 -16.38
CA LEU A 341 -44.51 -7.39 -17.12
C LEU A 341 -45.37 -7.78 -18.34
N ILE A 342 -45.23 -7.02 -19.43
CA ILE A 342 -46.09 -7.14 -20.63
C ILE A 342 -45.79 -8.43 -21.44
N ALA A 343 -44.62 -9.06 -21.24
CA ALA A 343 -44.27 -10.32 -21.88
C ALA A 343 -43.09 -11.06 -21.20
N THR A 344 -42.83 -12.28 -21.64
CA THR A 344 -41.68 -13.13 -21.24
C THR A 344 -40.34 -12.42 -21.46
N ALA A 345 -39.42 -12.52 -20.48
CA ALA A 345 -38.07 -11.93 -20.51
C ALA A 345 -38.02 -10.39 -20.65
N THR A 346 -39.08 -9.70 -20.20
CA THR A 346 -39.11 -8.24 -20.19
C THR A 346 -38.63 -7.72 -18.83
N ALA A 347 -37.60 -6.87 -18.83
CA ALA A 347 -37.28 -6.06 -17.67
C ALA A 347 -38.25 -4.87 -17.64
N SER A 348 -38.96 -4.68 -16.54
CA SER A 348 -39.73 -3.45 -16.31
C SER A 348 -39.07 -2.67 -15.18
N SER A 349 -39.03 -1.36 -15.33
CA SER A 349 -38.46 -0.47 -14.34
C SER A 349 -39.43 0.64 -14.05
N GLU A 350 -39.87 0.71 -12.82
CA GLU A 350 -40.84 1.71 -12.41
C GLU A 350 -40.20 2.64 -11.39
N PRO A 351 -40.21 3.95 -11.64
CA PRO A 351 -39.96 4.91 -10.57
C PRO A 351 -41.08 4.77 -9.53
N SER A 352 -40.81 5.13 -8.28
CA SER A 352 -41.86 5.14 -7.26
C SER A 352 -43.08 5.91 -7.73
N SER A 353 -44.28 5.33 -7.60
CA SER A 353 -45.53 5.97 -7.98
C SER A 353 -45.87 7.10 -7.01
N GLY A 354 -45.20 8.25 -7.20
CA GLY A 354 -45.29 9.40 -6.32
C GLY A 354 -44.09 10.32 -6.52
N ALA A 355 -44.24 11.59 -6.14
CA ALA A 355 -43.18 12.58 -6.22
C ALA A 355 -41.85 12.03 -5.63
N PRO A 356 -40.68 12.48 -6.13
CA PRO A 356 -39.34 11.90 -5.87
C PRO A 356 -38.84 11.84 -4.40
N ASN A 357 -39.72 11.95 -3.40
CA ASN A 357 -39.44 11.81 -1.97
C ASN A 357 -40.58 11.08 -1.20
N SER A 358 -41.48 10.37 -1.88
CA SER A 358 -42.67 9.78 -1.24
C SER A 358 -42.43 8.39 -0.63
N CYS A 359 -41.30 7.76 -0.95
CA CYS A 359 -40.95 6.42 -0.48
C CYS A 359 -39.67 6.42 0.36
N VAL A 360 -39.73 7.08 1.52
CA VAL A 360 -38.61 7.21 2.46
C VAL A 360 -38.90 6.42 3.73
N PHE A 361 -37.93 5.62 4.17
CA PHE A 361 -37.99 4.80 5.37
C PHE A 361 -36.91 5.23 6.35
N ALA A 362 -37.27 5.26 7.64
CA ALA A 362 -36.37 5.69 8.69
C ALA A 362 -35.32 4.62 9.02
N ALA A 363 -34.13 5.07 9.43
CA ALA A 363 -33.11 4.20 10.00
C ALA A 363 -33.64 3.41 11.20
N GLY A 364 -33.25 2.14 11.32
CA GLY A 364 -33.56 1.27 12.46
C GLY A 364 -34.96 0.68 12.47
N VAL A 365 -35.82 1.00 11.48
CA VAL A 365 -37.17 0.44 11.37
C VAL A 365 -37.19 -0.69 10.33
N PRO A 366 -37.71 -1.89 10.63
CA PRO A 366 -37.81 -2.96 9.65
C PRO A 366 -38.68 -2.55 8.45
N VAL A 367 -38.11 -2.62 7.26
CA VAL A 367 -38.79 -2.46 5.98
C VAL A 367 -39.04 -3.84 5.39
N THR A 368 -40.22 -4.02 4.81
CA THR A 368 -40.69 -5.28 4.22
C THR A 368 -41.01 -5.07 2.75
N VAL A 369 -40.67 -6.05 1.91
CA VAL A 369 -41.10 -6.15 0.53
C VAL A 369 -42.12 -7.28 0.45
N ALA A 370 -43.30 -7.01 -0.07
CA ALA A 370 -44.34 -8.01 -0.23
C ALA A 370 -44.98 -7.94 -1.63
N LEU A 371 -45.38 -9.09 -2.14
CA LEU A 371 -46.23 -9.17 -3.32
C LEU A 371 -47.65 -8.78 -2.92
N ALA A 372 -48.18 -7.68 -3.44
CA ALA A 372 -49.50 -7.16 -3.08
C ALA A 372 -50.62 -7.67 -3.98
N ALA A 373 -50.32 -7.88 -5.26
CA ALA A 373 -51.24 -8.46 -6.22
C ALA A 373 -50.45 -9.20 -7.30
N ASP A 374 -51.02 -10.27 -7.82
CA ASP A 374 -50.59 -10.98 -9.02
C ASP A 374 -51.83 -11.74 -9.53
N ASP A 375 -52.03 -11.80 -10.85
CA ASP A 375 -53.22 -12.44 -11.44
C ASP A 375 -53.19 -13.98 -11.30
N HIS A 376 -52.05 -14.57 -10.92
CA HIS A 376 -51.83 -16.01 -10.70
C HIS A 376 -52.20 -16.91 -11.88
N THR A 377 -52.51 -16.34 -13.05
CA THR A 377 -52.94 -17.14 -14.21
C THR A 377 -51.74 -17.70 -14.97
N THR A 378 -50.56 -17.09 -14.81
CA THR A 378 -49.28 -17.56 -15.37
C THR A 378 -48.11 -17.19 -14.45
N GLU A 379 -47.53 -18.19 -13.77
CA GLU A 379 -46.45 -17.97 -12.80
C GLU A 379 -45.08 -17.83 -13.49
N PRO A 380 -44.31 -16.77 -13.19
CA PRO A 380 -42.92 -16.68 -13.61
C PRO A 380 -42.11 -17.70 -12.80
N GLN A 381 -41.22 -18.45 -13.48
CA GLN A 381 -40.38 -19.44 -12.79
C GLN A 381 -39.35 -18.80 -11.87
N ASN A 382 -38.92 -17.56 -12.17
CA ASN A 382 -38.01 -16.81 -11.33
C ASN A 382 -38.34 -15.32 -11.40
N LEU A 383 -38.23 -14.64 -10.26
CA LEU A 383 -38.40 -13.20 -10.12
C LEU A 383 -37.14 -12.60 -9.51
N ASN A 384 -36.54 -11.63 -10.20
CA ASN A 384 -35.47 -10.81 -9.66
C ASN A 384 -35.96 -9.38 -9.47
N LEU A 385 -35.89 -8.88 -8.24
CA LEU A 385 -36.23 -7.52 -7.88
C LEU A 385 -34.95 -6.78 -7.51
N GLY A 386 -34.60 -5.74 -8.26
CA GLY A 386 -33.53 -4.81 -7.96
C GLY A 386 -34.10 -3.48 -7.45
N PHE A 387 -33.47 -2.91 -6.43
CA PHE A 387 -33.89 -1.64 -5.86
C PHE A 387 -32.72 -0.66 -5.86
N GLU A 388 -32.98 0.53 -6.41
CA GLU A 388 -32.07 1.66 -6.34
C GLU A 388 -32.48 2.53 -5.14
N LEU A 389 -31.57 2.68 -4.18
CA LEU A 389 -31.81 3.48 -2.98
C LEU A 389 -31.03 4.79 -3.03
N LEU A 390 -31.65 5.84 -2.49
CA LEU A 390 -31.04 7.11 -2.18
C LEU A 390 -30.83 7.21 -0.68
N ALA A 391 -29.67 7.70 -0.26
CA ALA A 391 -29.46 8.08 1.14
C ALA A 391 -30.20 9.39 1.41
N HIS A 392 -30.90 9.45 2.56
CA HIS A 392 -31.62 10.64 3.02
C HIS A 392 -31.10 11.16 4.37
#